data_AF-A0A1B6BB00-F1
#
_entry.id   AF-A0A1B6BB00-F1
#
_cell.length_a   1.000
_cell.length_b   1.000
_cell.length_c   1.000
_cell.angle_alpha   90.00
_cell.angle_beta   90.00
_cell.angle_gamma   90.00
#
_symmetry.space_group_name_H-M   'P 1'
#
loop_
_entity.id
_entity.type
_entity.pdbx_description
1 polymer ?
#
loop_
_entity_poly.entity_id
_entity_poly.type
_entity_poly.pdbx_seq_one_letter_code
_entity_poly.pdbx_strand_id
1 'polypeptide(L)'
;MQLNVVLTLIFAIFIAAFALFNASVVTVSFFFAKVDLSLAIVIIASALIGALVIWFFDAFKKLKTHKQIKDLNKKNTELEKQLVQKEAYSKELEEKVSLSEALIKELRANEVLRAQDYAQNVESVKNIESAQNIGNLQNNDVENGD
;
A
#
# COMPACT_ATOMS: atom_id res chain seq x y z
N MET A 1 34.79 26.37 9.62
CA MET A 1 34.41 26.93 10.94
C MET A 1 34.93 28.36 11.17
N GLN A 2 36.17 28.70 10.82
CA GLN A 2 36.71 30.05 11.07
C GLN A 2 36.19 31.12 10.08
N LEU A 3 35.85 30.73 8.85
CA LEU A 3 35.33 31.66 7.83
C LEU A 3 33.99 32.30 8.26
N ASN A 4 33.11 31.56 8.93
CA ASN A 4 31.85 32.09 9.45
C ASN A 4 32.08 33.18 10.51
N VAL A 5 33.10 33.02 11.36
CA VAL A 5 33.46 34.01 12.38
C VAL A 5 33.99 35.28 11.73
N VAL A 6 34.91 35.15 10.77
CA VAL A 6 35.46 36.29 10.02
C VAL A 6 34.34 37.03 9.27
N LEU A 7 33.43 36.29 8.62
CA LEU A 7 32.30 36.87 7.90
C LEU A 7 31.34 37.60 8.84
N THR A 8 31.07 37.03 10.01
CA THR A 8 30.22 37.67 11.04
C THR A 8 30.87 38.95 11.57
N LEU A 9 32.19 38.95 11.77
CA LEU A 9 32.92 40.14 12.22
C LEU A 9 32.88 41.25 11.19
N ILE A 10 33.10 40.92 9.91
CA ILE A 10 32.95 41.86 8.80
C ILE A 10 31.53 42.43 8.78
N PHE A 11 30.51 41.59 8.94
CA PHE A 11 29.11 42.02 8.97
C PHE A 11 28.80 42.92 10.18
N ALA A 12 29.36 42.60 11.35
CA ALA A 12 29.22 43.43 12.55
C ALA A 12 29.83 44.83 12.36
N ILE A 13 30.97 44.93 11.67
CA ILE A 13 31.57 46.23 11.30
C ILE A 13 30.63 47.01 10.38
N PHE A 14 30.02 46.35 9.38
CA PHE A 14 29.03 47.00 8.52
C PHE A 14 27.80 47.50 9.29
N ILE A 15 27.27 46.70 10.22
CA ILE A 15 26.15 47.11 11.07
C ILE A 15 26.54 48.31 11.95
N ALA A 16 27.73 48.29 12.55
CA ALA A 16 28.22 49.40 13.37
C ALA A 16 28.40 50.69 12.54
N ALA A 17 28.97 50.59 11.33
CA ALA A 17 29.10 51.71 10.42
C ALA A 17 27.71 52.24 9.98
N PHE A 18 26.77 51.35 9.69
CA PHE A 18 25.39 51.73 9.37
C PHE A 18 24.72 52.47 10.52
N ALA A 19 24.89 52.00 11.76
CA ALA A 19 24.37 52.65 12.96
C ALA A 19 25.01 54.02 13.18
N LEU A 20 26.32 54.15 12.94
CA LEU A 20 27.04 55.42 13.07
C LEU A 20 26.56 56.46 12.05
N PHE A 21 26.42 56.08 10.77
CA PHE A 21 25.95 56.98 9.72
C PHE A 21 24.48 57.37 9.88
N ASN A 22 23.67 56.52 10.53
CA ASN A 22 22.26 56.76 10.80
C ASN A 22 22.00 57.06 12.29
N ALA A 23 23.00 57.61 12.99
CA ALA A 23 22.88 58.02 14.39
C ALA A 23 22.05 59.29 14.58
N SER A 24 21.69 59.97 13.48
CA SER A 24 20.80 61.12 13.48
C SER A 24 19.47 60.78 14.15
N VAL A 25 19.11 61.63 15.11
CA VAL A 25 17.87 61.51 15.87
C VAL A 25 16.71 62.01 15.01
N VAL A 26 15.65 61.20 14.95
CA VAL A 26 14.41 61.50 14.25
C VAL A 26 13.26 61.36 15.25
N THR A 27 12.38 62.36 15.28
CA THR A 27 11.14 62.30 16.07
C THR A 27 10.12 61.44 15.35
N VAL A 28 9.77 60.30 15.93
CA VAL A 28 8.70 59.44 15.44
C VAL A 28 7.43 59.73 16.23
N SER A 29 6.36 60.09 15.49
CA SER A 29 5.03 60.26 16.08
C SER A 29 4.26 58.96 16.00
N PHE A 30 4.16 58.26 17.13
CA PHE A 30 3.25 57.13 17.32
C PHE A 30 1.85 57.62 17.68
N PHE A 31 0.86 56.73 17.60
CA PHE A 31 -0.55 57.07 17.81
C PHE A 31 -0.84 57.70 19.19
N PHE A 32 -0.04 57.38 20.22
CA PHE A 32 -0.19 57.92 21.59
C PHE A 32 1.06 58.60 22.15
N ALA A 33 2.18 58.67 21.42
CA ALA A 33 3.44 59.18 21.94
C ALA A 33 4.35 59.73 20.83
N LYS A 34 5.20 60.70 21.15
CA LYS A 34 6.30 61.13 20.29
C LYS A 34 7.60 60.74 20.96
N VAL A 35 8.48 60.07 20.22
CA VAL A 35 9.75 59.57 20.75
C VAL A 35 10.87 59.91 19.78
N ASP A 36 11.97 60.41 20.34
CA ASP A 36 13.18 60.72 19.60
C ASP A 36 14.10 59.50 19.61
N LEU A 37 14.32 58.90 18.44
CA LEU A 37 15.15 57.71 18.26
C LEU A 37 16.11 57.91 17.09
N SER A 38 17.22 57.17 17.07
CA SER A 38 18.06 57.16 15.88
C SER A 38 17.34 56.47 14.72
N LEU A 39 17.56 56.94 13.50
CA LEU A 39 16.96 56.36 12.30
C LEU A 39 17.29 54.86 12.17
N ALA A 40 18.51 54.46 12.55
CA ALA A 40 18.92 53.06 12.57
C ALA A 40 18.02 52.17 13.44
N ILE A 41 17.68 52.63 14.66
CA ILE A 41 16.79 51.90 15.58
C ILE A 41 15.41 51.71 14.96
N VAL A 42 14.88 52.75 14.32
CA VAL A 42 13.54 52.72 13.70
C VAL A 42 13.49 51.69 12.56
N ILE A 43 14.51 51.65 11.71
CA ILE A 43 14.59 50.70 10.58
C ILE A 43 14.69 49.26 11.11
N ILE A 44 15.58 49.00 12.07
CA ILE A 44 15.76 47.66 12.65
C ILE A 44 14.46 47.18 13.31
N ALA A 45 13.83 48.02 14.13
CA ALA A 45 12.58 47.67 14.81
C ALA A 45 11.47 47.35 13.79
N SER A 46 11.33 48.16 12.75
CA SER A 46 10.33 47.96 11.69
C SER A 46 10.57 46.66 10.91
N ALA A 47 11.83 46.38 10.55
CA ALA A 47 12.20 45.14 9.87
C ALA A 47 11.96 43.91 10.74
N LEU A 48 12.28 43.99 12.04
CA LEU A 48 12.01 42.91 13.00
C LEU A 48 10.51 42.62 13.13
N ILE A 49 9.68 43.66 13.21
CA ILE A 49 8.22 43.50 13.24
C ILE A 49 7.73 42.86 11.95
N GLY A 50 8.22 43.31 10.79
CA GLY A 50 7.88 42.71 9.50
C GLY A 50 8.26 41.22 9.41
N ALA A 51 9.47 40.86 9.84
CA ALA A 51 9.92 39.48 9.89
C ALA A 51 9.08 38.63 10.86
N LEU A 52 8.71 39.20 12.02
CA LEU A 52 7.86 38.53 13.00
C LEU A 52 6.47 38.23 12.42
N VAL A 53 5.86 39.20 11.73
CA VAL A 53 4.57 39.00 11.06
C VAL A 53 4.66 37.87 10.02
N ILE A 54 5.67 37.89 9.15
CA ILE A 54 5.88 36.83 8.15
C ILE A 54 6.03 35.47 8.83
N TRP A 55 6.82 35.39 9.90
CA TRP A 55 7.01 34.17 10.67
C TRP A 55 5.71 33.65 11.28
N PHE A 56 4.87 34.53 11.84
CA PHE A 56 3.55 34.16 12.35
C PHE A 56 2.66 33.57 11.25
N PHE A 57 2.56 34.23 10.09
CA PHE A 57 1.79 33.70 8.96
C PHE A 57 2.31 32.33 8.48
N ASP A 58 3.63 32.15 8.43
CA ASP A 58 4.24 30.88 8.05
C ASP A 58 3.95 29.77 9.08
N ALA A 59 3.95 30.10 10.37
CA ALA A 59 3.56 29.18 11.43
C ALA A 59 2.12 28.68 11.27
N PHE A 60 1.15 29.58 11.01
CA PHE A 60 -0.25 29.19 10.76
C PHE A 60 -0.39 28.26 9.56
N LYS A 61 0.35 28.52 8.46
CA LYS A 61 0.35 27.66 7.27
C LYS A 61 0.89 26.27 7.57
N LYS A 62 1.98 26.18 8.35
CA LYS A 62 2.57 24.89 8.76
C LYS A 62 1.59 24.00 9.52
N LEU A 63 0.74 24.57 10.39
CA LEU A 63 -0.27 23.79 11.11
C LEU A 63 -1.27 23.10 10.16
N LYS A 64 -1.73 23.80 9.12
CA LYS A 64 -2.64 23.23 8.11
C LYS A 64 -1.96 22.11 7.33
N THR A 65 -0.74 22.36 6.87
CA THR A 65 0.04 21.37 6.12
C THR A 65 0.35 20.13 6.97
N HIS A 66 0.69 20.29 8.25
CA HIS A 66 0.91 19.16 9.16
C HIS A 66 -0.34 18.28 9.31
N LYS A 67 -1.54 18.88 9.41
CA LYS A 67 -2.80 18.11 9.43
C LYS A 67 -2.99 17.32 8.14
N GLN A 68 -2.77 17.96 6.98
CA GLN A 68 -2.89 17.29 5.68
C GLN A 68 -1.91 16.11 5.55
N ILE A 69 -0.65 16.28 5.96
CA ILE A 69 0.35 15.20 5.96
C ILE A 69 -0.12 14.03 6.85
N LYS A 70 -0.64 14.32 8.04
CA LYS A 70 -1.15 13.29 8.94
C LYS A 70 -2.33 12.52 8.34
N ASP A 71 -3.26 13.23 7.70
CA ASP A 71 -4.42 12.61 7.06
C ASP A 71 -4.03 11.78 5.83
N LEU A 72 -3.10 12.28 5.01
CA LEU A 72 -2.54 11.53 3.88
C LEU A 72 -1.82 10.26 4.35
N ASN A 73 -1.00 10.34 5.39
CA ASN A 73 -0.31 9.17 5.95
C ASN A 73 -1.31 8.13 6.48
N LYS A 74 -2.38 8.56 7.16
CA LYS A 74 -3.45 7.64 7.60
C LYS A 74 -4.11 6.94 6.43
N LYS A 75 -4.46 7.66 5.37
CA LYS A 75 -5.04 7.08 4.16
C LYS A 75 -4.08 6.09 3.51
N ASN A 76 -2.79 6.40 3.47
CA ASN A 76 -1.80 5.52 2.89
C ASN A 76 -1.68 4.20 3.67
N THR A 77 -1.59 4.27 5.00
CA THR A 77 -1.57 3.07 5.86
C THR A 77 -2.85 2.23 5.71
N GLU A 78 -4.01 2.87 5.57
CA GLU A 78 -5.27 2.17 5.34
C GLU A 78 -5.29 1.46 3.98
N LEU A 79 -4.82 2.12 2.92
CA LEU A 79 -4.69 1.52 1.59
C LEU A 79 -3.70 0.35 1.58
N GLU A 80 -2.55 0.49 2.26
CA GLU A 80 -1.58 -0.60 2.43
C GLU A 80 -2.22 -1.82 3.11
N LYS A 81 -3.01 -1.60 4.17
CA LYS A 81 -3.74 -2.70 4.83
C LYS A 81 -4.76 -3.37 3.92
N GLN A 82 -5.46 -2.59 3.10
CA GLN A 82 -6.44 -3.12 2.15
C GLN A 82 -5.76 -3.94 1.04
N LEU A 83 -4.59 -3.51 0.56
CA LEU A 83 -3.79 -4.27 -0.40
C LEU A 83 -3.37 -5.62 0.18
N VAL A 84 -2.82 -5.64 1.39
CA VAL A 84 -2.42 -6.90 2.05
C VAL A 84 -3.61 -7.84 2.23
N GLN A 85 -4.76 -7.33 2.66
CA GLN A 85 -5.98 -8.14 2.80
C GLN A 85 -6.45 -8.69 1.45
N LYS A 86 -6.41 -7.88 0.40
CA LYS A 86 -6.83 -8.30 -0.95
C LYS A 86 -5.90 -9.35 -1.53
N GLU A 87 -4.59 -9.24 -1.31
CA GLU A 87 -3.60 -10.25 -1.70
C GLU A 87 -3.76 -11.56 -0.93
N ALA A 88 -4.07 -11.49 0.38
CA ALA A 88 -4.37 -12.68 1.16
C ALA A 88 -5.65 -13.38 0.66
N TYR A 89 -6.70 -12.60 0.40
CA TYR A 89 -7.95 -13.12 -0.14
C TYR A 89 -7.78 -13.73 -1.54
N SER A 90 -6.99 -13.10 -2.42
CA SER A 90 -6.73 -13.66 -3.76
C SER A 90 -5.98 -14.98 -3.68
N LYS A 91 -4.98 -15.09 -2.79
CA LYS A 91 -4.26 -16.36 -2.57
C LYS A 91 -5.16 -17.47 -2.03
N GLU A 92 -6.01 -17.15 -1.05
CA GLU A 92 -6.98 -18.12 -0.53
C GLU A 92 -7.94 -18.60 -1.62
N LEU A 93 -8.37 -17.68 -2.50
CA LEU A 93 -9.25 -18.01 -3.61
C LEU A 93 -8.56 -18.89 -4.66
N GLU A 94 -7.30 -18.59 -5.00
CA GLU A 94 -6.47 -19.42 -5.89
C GLU A 94 -6.27 -20.83 -5.33
N GLU A 95 -6.00 -20.96 -4.02
CA GLU A 95 -5.86 -22.25 -3.36
C GLU A 95 -7.16 -23.06 -3.43
N LYS A 96 -8.30 -22.45 -3.09
CA LYS A 96 -9.62 -23.10 -3.19
C LYS A 96 -9.96 -23.55 -4.62
N VAL A 97 -9.63 -22.73 -5.62
CA VAL A 97 -9.82 -23.09 -7.03
C VAL A 97 -8.96 -24.30 -7.39
N SER A 98 -7.66 -24.29 -7.05
CA SER A 98 -6.76 -25.42 -7.33
C SER A 98 -7.21 -26.73 -6.67
N LEU A 99 -7.71 -26.65 -5.42
CA LEU A 99 -8.22 -27.79 -4.69
C LEU A 99 -9.49 -28.33 -5.35
N SER A 100 -10.40 -27.45 -5.78
CA SER A 100 -11.62 -27.85 -6.48
C SER A 100 -11.31 -28.53 -7.82
N GLU A 101 -10.32 -28.03 -8.57
CA GLU A 101 -9.89 -28.63 -9.83
C GLU A 101 -9.27 -30.02 -9.61
N ALA A 102 -8.45 -30.18 -8.57
CA ALA A 102 -7.88 -31.47 -8.20
C ALA A 102 -8.98 -32.48 -7.83
N LEU A 103 -9.97 -32.06 -7.03
CA LEU A 103 -11.10 -32.90 -6.62
C LEU A 103 -11.97 -33.31 -7.81
N ILE A 104 -12.23 -32.39 -8.75
CA ILE A 104 -12.96 -32.68 -10.00
C ILE A 104 -12.21 -33.71 -10.85
N LYS A 105 -10.88 -33.59 -10.94
CA LYS A 105 -10.05 -34.55 -11.68
C LYS A 105 -10.09 -35.94 -11.05
N GLU A 106 -10.02 -36.02 -9.72
CA GLU A 106 -10.11 -37.27 -8.97
C GLU A 106 -11.49 -37.93 -9.13
N LEU A 107 -12.58 -37.17 -8.99
CA LEU A 107 -13.95 -37.66 -9.21
C LEU A 107 -14.12 -38.25 -10.61
N ARG A 108 -13.68 -37.53 -11.65
CA ARG A 108 -13.74 -38.01 -13.04
C ARG A 108 -12.93 -39.30 -13.25
N ALA A 109 -11.75 -39.41 -12.65
CA ALA A 109 -10.92 -40.62 -12.76
C ALA A 109 -11.62 -41.83 -12.11
N ASN A 110 -12.27 -41.63 -10.96
CA ASN A 110 -13.02 -42.68 -10.26
C ASN A 110 -14.27 -43.12 -11.05
N GLU A 111 -14.98 -42.17 -11.68
CA GLU A 111 -16.11 -42.48 -12.56
C GLU A 111 -15.69 -43.36 -13.76
N VAL A 112 -14.55 -43.05 -14.39
CA VAL A 112 -14.01 -43.86 -15.50
C VAL A 112 -13.65 -45.27 -15.03
N LEU A 113 -13.01 -45.39 -13.86
CA LEU A 113 -12.64 -46.69 -13.28
C LEU A 113 -13.88 -47.56 -13.03
N ARG A 114 -14.93 -46.96 -12.44
CA ARG A 114 -16.21 -47.64 -12.17
C ARG A 114 -16.93 -48.08 -13.44
N ALA A 115 -16.90 -47.25 -14.49
CA ALA A 115 -17.49 -47.61 -15.78
C ALA A 115 -16.74 -48.77 -16.45
N GLN A 116 -15.40 -48.82 -16.30
CA GLN A 116 -14.58 -49.94 -16.76
C GLN A 116 -14.88 -51.23 -15.99
N ASP A 117 -14.90 -51.17 -14.65
CA ASP A 117 -15.24 -52.31 -13.81
C ASP A 117 -16.64 -52.86 -14.14
N TYR A 118 -17.62 -51.98 -14.39
CA TYR A 118 -18.96 -52.41 -14.80
C TYR A 118 -18.93 -53.11 -16.16
N ALA A 119 -18.25 -52.54 -17.16
CA ALA A 119 -18.14 -53.14 -18.49
C ALA A 119 -17.46 -54.52 -18.44
N GLN A 120 -16.39 -54.65 -17.65
CA GLN A 120 -15.65 -55.90 -17.51
C GLN A 120 -16.45 -56.98 -16.79
N ASN A 121 -17.24 -56.60 -15.78
CA ASN A 121 -18.16 -57.51 -15.09
C ASN A 121 -19.32 -57.97 -15.99
N VAL A 122 -19.87 -57.09 -16.83
CA VAL A 122 -20.91 -57.47 -17.79
C VAL A 122 -20.36 -58.42 -18.86
N GLU A 123 -19.14 -58.16 -19.35
CA GLU A 123 -18.51 -58.99 -20.37
C GLU A 123 -18.13 -60.38 -19.84
N SER A 124 -17.62 -60.46 -18.60
CA SER A 124 -17.36 -61.73 -17.94
C SER A 124 -18.64 -62.54 -17.67
N VAL A 125 -19.75 -61.91 -17.29
CA VAL A 125 -21.06 -62.58 -17.16
C VAL A 125 -21.55 -63.12 -18.51
N LYS A 126 -21.42 -62.34 -19.60
CA LYS A 126 -21.82 -62.76 -20.95
C LYS A 126 -21.00 -63.94 -21.48
N ASN A 127 -19.71 -64.00 -21.12
CA ASN A 127 -18.82 -65.11 -21.43
C ASN A 127 -19.19 -66.38 -20.64
N ILE A 128 -19.64 -66.24 -19.39
CA ILE A 128 -20.14 -67.36 -18.58
C ILE A 128 -21.46 -67.90 -19.17
N GLU A 129 -22.40 -67.04 -19.54
CA GLU A 129 -23.66 -67.45 -20.17
C GLU A 129 -23.44 -68.18 -21.50
N SER A 130 -22.50 -67.69 -22.33
CA SER A 130 -22.15 -68.36 -23.60
C SER A 130 -21.42 -69.68 -23.39
N ALA A 131 -20.53 -69.79 -22.38
CA ALA A 131 -19.90 -71.06 -22.02
C ALA A 131 -20.90 -72.10 -21.47
N GLN A 132 -21.88 -71.67 -20.67
CA GLN A 132 -22.96 -72.54 -20.18
C GLN A 132 -23.87 -73.05 -21.31
N ASN A 133 -24.13 -72.20 -22.32
CA ASN A 133 -24.94 -72.60 -23.48
C ASN A 133 -24.21 -73.60 -24.39
N ILE A 134 -22.89 -73.45 -24.58
CA ILE A 134 -22.06 -74.41 -25.33
C ILE A 134 -21.97 -75.76 -24.62
N GLY A 135 -21.84 -75.78 -23.28
CA GLY A 135 -21.86 -77.02 -22.50
C GLY A 135 -23.18 -77.79 -22.61
N ASN A 136 -24.30 -77.09 -22.73
CA ASN A 136 -25.62 -77.73 -22.92
C ASN A 136 -25.84 -78.27 -24.35
N LEU A 137 -25.19 -77.68 -25.36
CA LEU A 137 -25.20 -78.21 -26.73
C LEU A 137 -24.41 -79.52 -26.83
N GLN A 138 -23.25 -79.60 -26.16
CA GLN A 138 -22.40 -80.80 -26.17
C GLN A 138 -22.98 -81.99 -25.39
N ASN A 139 -23.85 -81.75 -24.41
CA ASN A 139 -24.53 -82.82 -23.66
C ASN A 139 -25.74 -83.41 -24.43
N ASN A 140 -26.32 -82.69 -25.39
CA ASN A 140 -27.43 -83.18 -26.22
C ASN A 140 -26.99 -84.06 -27.40
N ASP A 141 -25.72 -83.99 -27.80
CA ASP A 141 -25.15 -84.81 -28.88
C ASP A 141 -24.71 -86.22 -28.40
N VAL A 142 -24.67 -86.46 -27.09
CA VAL A 142 -24.32 -87.78 -26.49
C VAL A 142 -25.56 -88.62 -26.19
N GLU A 143 -26.76 -88.02 -26.12
CA GLU A 143 -28.00 -88.74 -25.77
C GLU A 143 -28.83 -89.21 -26.99
N ASN A 144 -28.35 -88.97 -28.23
CA ASN A 144 -29.05 -89.36 -29.48
C ASN A 144 -28.24 -90.30 -30.39
N GLY A 145 -27.23 -90.99 -29.87
CA GLY A 145 -26.45 -91.99 -30.60
C GLY A 145 -26.69 -93.41 -30.12
N ASP A 146 -27.84 -94.00 -30.48
CA ASP A 146 -28.11 -95.45 -30.53
C ASP A 146 -29.19 -95.74 -31.59
#